data_AF-A0A4Q3C403-F1
#
_entry.id   AF-A0A4Q3C403-F1
#
_cell.length_a   1.000
_cell.length_b   1.000
_cell.length_c   1.000
_cell.angle_alpha   90.00
_cell.angle_beta   90.00
_cell.angle_gamma   90.00
#
_symmetry.space_group_name_H-M   'P 1'
#
loop_
_entity.id
_entity.type
_entity.pdbx_description
1 polymer ?
#
loop_
_entity_poly.entity_id
_entity_poly.type
_entity_poly.pdbx_seq_one_letter_code
_entity_poly.pdbx_strand_id
1 'polypeptide(L)'
;MLTTEEIQILATSLGVAGRAVVFSLPVAIAFAWALSRPNFRGKWIVDAIAHLPLVLPPVLVGYFLLLIFGVRVPVGSWLRDTFGVQLAFTAEGAALATAVTAFPLMVRAIRLSFEAT
;
A
#
# COMPACT_ATOMS: atom_id res chain seq x y z
N MET A 1 3.76 33.75 -3.05
CA MET A 1 5.00 32.95 -2.99
C MET A 1 4.77 31.88 -1.94
N LEU A 2 5.08 30.61 -2.23
CA LEU A 2 4.95 29.55 -1.24
C LEU A 2 5.97 29.76 -0.12
N THR A 3 5.56 29.52 1.11
CA THR A 3 6.42 29.57 2.29
C THR A 3 7.35 28.36 2.31
N THR A 4 8.49 28.48 3.01
CA THR A 4 9.45 27.38 3.17
C THR A 4 8.81 26.15 3.81
N GLU A 5 7.84 26.35 4.71
CA GLU A 5 7.09 25.27 5.37
C GLU A 5 6.17 24.53 4.40
N GLU A 6 5.45 25.24 3.53
CA GLU A 6 4.60 24.64 2.49
C GLU A 6 5.42 23.76 1.54
N ILE A 7 6.61 24.22 1.14
CA ILE A 7 7.51 23.46 0.26
C ILE A 7 7.97 22.17 0.96
N GLN A 8 8.30 22.22 2.25
CA GLN A 8 8.71 21.03 3.02
C GLN A 8 7.58 20.00 3.16
N ILE A 9 6.34 20.46 3.37
CA ILE A 9 5.16 19.58 3.45
C ILE A 9 4.93 18.88 2.10
N LEU A 10 5.02 19.62 1.00
CA LEU A 10 4.89 19.07 -0.35
C LEU A 10 5.99 18.06 -0.65
N ALA A 11 7.25 18.37 -0.34
CA ALA A 11 8.38 17.47 -0.55
C ALA A 11 8.23 16.17 0.26
N THR A 12 7.77 16.26 1.51
CA THR A 12 7.52 15.09 2.36
C THR A 12 6.39 14.23 1.79
N SER A 13 5.29 14.85 1.39
CA SER A 13 4.14 14.16 0.80
C SER A 13 4.52 13.44 -0.50
N LEU A 14 5.33 14.11 -1.34
CA LEU A 14 5.84 13.53 -2.59
C LEU A 14 6.79 12.36 -2.32
N GLY A 15 7.68 12.47 -1.33
CA GLY A 15 8.57 11.39 -0.93
C GLY A 15 7.81 10.16 -0.42
N VAL A 16 6.77 10.38 0.40
CA VAL A 16 5.87 9.33 0.90
C VAL A 16 5.13 8.64 -0.24
N ALA A 17 4.50 9.41 -1.13
CA ALA A 17 3.78 8.88 -2.29
C ALA A 17 4.71 8.13 -3.25
N GLY A 18 5.91 8.66 -3.50
CA GLY A 18 6.92 8.03 -4.35
C GLY A 18 7.36 6.67 -3.81
N ARG A 19 7.70 6.59 -2.52
CA ARG A 19 8.01 5.31 -1.87
C ARG A 19 6.83 4.34 -1.95
N ALA A 20 5.63 4.82 -1.64
CA ALA A 20 4.41 4.00 -1.70
C ALA A 20 4.23 3.34 -3.07
N VAL A 21 4.37 4.12 -4.15
CA VAL A 21 4.27 3.61 -5.53
C VAL A 21 5.39 2.62 -5.82
N VAL A 22 6.66 2.97 -5.56
CA VAL A 22 7.81 2.11 -5.87
C VAL A 22 7.68 0.73 -5.21
N PHE A 23 7.24 0.68 -3.95
CA PHE A 23 7.10 -0.59 -3.23
C PHE A 23 5.83 -1.38 -3.62
N SER A 24 4.73 -0.70 -3.92
CA SER A 24 3.47 -1.37 -4.25
C SER A 24 3.35 -1.77 -5.71
N LEU A 25 4.03 -1.07 -6.63
CA LEU A 25 3.92 -1.28 -8.07
C LEU A 25 4.23 -2.72 -8.50
N PRO A 26 5.35 -3.36 -8.09
CA PRO A 26 5.64 -4.74 -8.50
C PRO A 26 4.58 -5.73 -8.04
N VAL A 27 4.07 -5.53 -6.81
CA VAL A 27 3.02 -6.36 -6.23
C VAL A 27 1.70 -6.13 -6.98
N ALA A 28 1.36 -4.89 -7.31
CA ALA A 28 0.14 -4.56 -8.04
C ALA A 28 0.16 -5.11 -9.46
N ILE A 29 1.31 -5.08 -10.14
CA ILE A 29 1.50 -5.71 -11.46
C ILE A 29 1.28 -7.23 -11.35
N ALA A 30 1.88 -7.88 -10.35
CA ALA A 30 1.71 -9.32 -10.14
C ALA A 30 0.24 -9.71 -9.89
N PHE A 31 -0.47 -8.94 -9.08
CA PHE A 31 -1.91 -9.11 -8.85
C PHE A 31 -2.71 -8.86 -10.13
N ALA A 32 -2.51 -7.73 -10.81
CA ALA A 32 -3.22 -7.40 -12.04
C ALA A 32 -3.02 -8.45 -13.14
N TRP A 33 -1.80 -8.96 -13.29
CA TRP A 33 -1.47 -10.03 -14.22
C TRP A 33 -2.11 -11.37 -13.82
N ALA A 34 -2.12 -11.71 -12.53
CA ALA A 34 -2.81 -12.91 -12.06
C ALA A 34 -4.32 -12.81 -12.33
N LEU A 35 -4.93 -11.66 -12.05
CA LEU A 35 -6.36 -11.41 -12.27
C LEU A 35 -6.75 -11.35 -13.76
N SER A 36 -5.87 -10.91 -14.65
CA SER A 36 -6.16 -10.88 -16.10
C SER A 36 -6.16 -12.27 -16.73
N ARG A 37 -5.54 -13.28 -16.10
CA ARG A 37 -5.56 -14.67 -16.59
C ARG A 37 -6.98 -15.29 -16.48
N PRO A 38 -7.33 -16.22 -17.40
CA PRO A 38 -8.61 -16.92 -17.37
C PRO A 38 -8.76 -17.80 -16.12
N ASN A 39 -10.02 -17.99 -15.70
CA ASN A 39 -10.49 -18.51 -14.41
C ASN A 39 -9.66 -19.65 -13.77
N PHE A 40 -8.73 -19.30 -12.87
CA PHE A 40 -8.09 -20.23 -11.95
C PHE A 40 -8.90 -20.37 -10.65
N ARG A 41 -8.83 -21.54 -10.00
CA ARG A 41 -9.67 -21.94 -8.84
C ARG A 41 -9.51 -21.08 -7.56
N GLY A 42 -8.69 -20.03 -7.58
CA GLY A 42 -8.49 -19.08 -6.46
C GLY A 42 -8.69 -17.61 -6.84
N LYS A 43 -9.17 -17.32 -8.06
CA LYS A 43 -9.29 -15.95 -8.58
C LYS A 43 -10.12 -15.03 -7.68
N TRP A 44 -11.21 -15.56 -7.10
CA TRP A 44 -12.07 -14.81 -6.19
C TRP A 44 -11.36 -14.38 -4.89
N ILE A 45 -10.42 -15.18 -4.38
CA ILE A 45 -9.65 -14.84 -3.18
C ILE A 45 -8.70 -13.69 -3.48
N VAL A 46 -7.97 -13.80 -4.60
CA VAL A 46 -7.03 -12.76 -5.04
C VAL A 46 -7.76 -11.44 -5.31
N ASP A 47 -8.95 -11.52 -5.93
CA ASP A 47 -9.81 -10.37 -6.19
C ASP A 47 -10.33 -9.73 -4.90
N ALA A 48 -10.79 -10.55 -3.95
CA ALA A 48 -11.24 -10.08 -2.64
C ALA A 48 -10.11 -9.40 -1.86
N ILE A 49 -8.90 -9.99 -1.85
CA ILE A 49 -7.73 -9.40 -1.18
C ILE A 49 -7.33 -8.07 -1.83
N ALA A 50 -7.30 -8.01 -3.17
CA ALA A 50 -6.91 -6.80 -3.89
C ALA A 50 -7.87 -5.63 -3.63
N HIS A 51 -9.17 -5.91 -3.51
CA HIS A 51 -10.21 -4.89 -3.32
C HIS A 51 -10.59 -4.66 -1.85
N LEU A 52 -10.06 -5.46 -0.92
CA LEU A 52 -10.32 -5.34 0.50
C LEU A 52 -10.15 -3.91 1.04
N PRO A 53 -9.08 -3.16 0.70
CA PRO A 53 -8.89 -1.79 1.21
C PRO A 53 -9.97 -0.80 0.74
N LEU A 54 -10.64 -1.08 -0.38
CA LEU A 54 -11.67 -0.22 -0.94
C LEU A 54 -13.05 -0.43 -0.30
N VAL A 55 -13.30 -1.63 0.23
CA VAL A 55 -14.55 -1.97 0.94
C VAL A 55 -14.49 -1.52 2.40
N LEU A 56 -13.29 -1.47 2.99
CA LEU A 56 -13.08 -1.04 4.36
C LEU A 56 -13.09 0.51 4.47
N PRO A 57 -13.70 1.07 5.53
CA PRO A 57 -13.47 2.45 5.93
C PRO A 57 -11.97 2.79 6.02
N PRO A 58 -11.50 3.95 5.51
CA PRO A 58 -10.07 4.30 5.50
C PRO A 58 -9.43 4.28 6.90
N VAL A 59 -10.20 4.66 7.92
CA VAL A 59 -9.77 4.62 9.33
C VAL A 59 -9.47 3.20 9.79
N LEU A 60 -10.27 2.21 9.36
CA LEU A 60 -10.05 0.80 9.71
C LEU A 60 -8.81 0.24 9.02
N VAL A 61 -8.48 0.68 7.80
CA VAL A 61 -7.24 0.29 7.13
C VAL A 61 -6.04 0.73 7.97
N GLY A 62 -6.01 1.99 8.42
CA GLY A 62 -4.96 2.49 9.31
C GLY A 62 -4.89 1.74 10.64
N TYR A 63 -6.04 1.44 11.24
CA TYR A 63 -6.12 0.68 12.48
C TYR A 63 -5.57 -0.75 12.32
N PHE A 64 -5.92 -1.46 11.24
CA PHE A 64 -5.37 -2.79 10.97
C PHE A 64 -3.86 -2.74 10.74
N LEU A 65 -3.35 -1.72 10.04
CA LEU A 65 -1.91 -1.53 9.88
C LEU A 65 -1.22 -1.30 11.22
N LEU A 66 -1.82 -0.56 12.15
CA LEU A 66 -1.30 -0.42 13.51
C LEU A 66 -1.37 -1.73 14.30
N LEU A 67 -2.41 -2.54 14.12
CA LEU A 67 -2.51 -3.86 14.76
C LEU A 67 -1.49 -4.86 14.23
N ILE A 68 -1.00 -4.70 12.99
CA ILE A 68 0.01 -5.58 12.40
C ILE A 68 1.42 -5.02 12.67
N PHE A 69 1.64 -3.74 12.39
CA PHE A 69 2.96 -3.09 12.42
C PHE A 69 3.19 -2.21 13.66
N GLY A 70 2.33 -2.31 14.67
CA GLY A 70 2.47 -1.60 15.93
C GLY A 70 3.73 -1.97 16.69
N VAL A 71 4.27 -1.03 17.46
CA VAL A 71 5.55 -1.13 18.19
C VAL A 71 5.63 -2.32 19.16
N ARG A 72 4.47 -2.78 19.67
CA ARG A 72 4.34 -3.87 20.65
C ARG A 72 3.85 -5.18 20.03
N VAL A 73 3.69 -5.24 18.72
CA VAL A 73 3.15 -6.41 18.00
C VAL A 73 4.32 -7.27 17.50
N PRO A 74 4.21 -8.62 17.44
CA PRO A 74 5.29 -9.49 16.99
C PRO A 74 5.92 -9.08 15.65
N VAL A 75 5.12 -8.71 14.66
CA VAL A 75 5.62 -8.30 13.33
C VAL A 75 6.34 -6.95 13.41
N GLY A 76 5.77 -5.95 14.10
CA GLY A 76 6.40 -4.64 14.26
C GLY A 76 7.68 -4.67 15.10
N SER A 77 7.71 -5.47 16.17
CA SER A 77 8.90 -5.69 16.99
C SER A 77 9.99 -6.44 16.23
N TRP A 78 9.64 -7.51 15.51
CA TRP A 78 10.59 -8.22 14.65
C TRP A 78 11.22 -7.33 13.58
N LEU A 79 10.42 -6.47 12.94
CA LEU A 79 10.93 -5.55 11.92
C LEU A 79 11.89 -4.50 12.52
N ARG A 80 11.58 -4.00 13.71
CA ARG A 80 12.46 -3.10 14.45
C ARG A 80 13.75 -3.80 14.88
N ASP A 81 13.66 -5.00 15.41
CA ASP A 81 14.81 -5.69 16.01
C ASP A 81 15.73 -6.28 14.93
N THR A 82 15.19 -6.63 13.75
CA THR A 82 15.96 -7.19 12.62
C THR A 82 16.47 -6.12 11.66
N PHE A 83 15.65 -5.12 11.33
CA PHE A 83 15.97 -4.11 10.30
C PHE A 83 16.15 -2.69 10.87
N GLY A 84 15.91 -2.47 12.17
CA GLY A 84 15.92 -1.13 12.76
C GLY A 84 14.77 -0.24 12.31
N VAL A 85 13.78 -0.79 11.58
CA VAL A 85 12.70 -0.02 10.96
C VAL A 85 11.47 0.00 11.87
N GLN A 86 11.08 1.20 12.29
CA GLN A 86 9.81 1.43 12.98
C GLN A 86 8.81 2.04 12.00
N LEU A 87 7.69 1.35 11.75
CA LEU A 87 6.65 1.81 10.83
C LEU A 87 5.58 2.66 11.56
N ALA A 88 5.23 2.31 12.79
CA ALA A 88 4.22 3.07 13.53
C ALA A 88 4.69 4.52 13.80
N PHE A 89 3.87 5.50 13.39
CA PHE A 89 4.10 6.93 13.55
C PHE A 89 5.35 7.48 12.81
N THR A 90 5.74 6.86 11.69
CA THR A 90 6.86 7.32 10.86
C THR A 90 6.45 7.59 9.42
N ALA A 91 7.31 8.30 8.67
CA ALA A 91 7.10 8.56 7.24
C ALA A 91 7.03 7.26 6.41
N GLU A 92 7.69 6.20 6.85
CA GLU A 92 7.63 4.87 6.21
C GLU A 92 6.29 4.19 6.47
N GLY A 93 5.73 4.31 7.68
CA GLY A 93 4.37 3.85 7.96
C GLY A 93 3.32 4.61 7.16
N ALA A 94 3.49 5.91 6.98
CA ALA A 94 2.64 6.70 6.10
C ALA A 94 2.72 6.20 4.66
N ALA A 95 3.93 5.91 4.14
CA ALA A 95 4.11 5.37 2.80
C ALA A 95 3.45 4.00 2.63
N LEU A 96 3.56 3.12 3.63
CA LEU A 96 2.87 1.84 3.64
C LEU A 96 1.34 2.01 3.65
N ALA A 97 0.81 2.91 4.48
CA ALA A 97 -0.62 3.17 4.53
C ALA A 97 -1.14 3.72 3.19
N THR A 98 -0.42 4.67 2.59
CA THR A 98 -0.71 5.19 1.25
C THR A 98 -0.65 4.09 0.19
N ALA A 99 0.33 3.19 0.26
CA ALA A 99 0.45 2.06 -0.66
C ALA A 99 -0.77 1.15 -0.59
N VAL A 100 -1.20 0.76 0.62
CA VAL A 100 -2.34 -0.15 0.83
C VAL A 100 -3.67 0.48 0.38
N THR A 101 -3.89 1.76 0.66
CA THR A 101 -5.13 2.44 0.26
C THR A 101 -5.18 2.70 -1.25
N ALA A 102 -4.05 2.99 -1.89
CA ALA A 102 -3.96 3.20 -3.34
C ALA A 102 -3.91 1.89 -4.15
N PHE A 103 -3.55 0.77 -3.52
CA PHE A 103 -3.40 -0.54 -4.15
C PHE A 103 -4.57 -0.97 -5.05
N PRO A 104 -5.85 -0.98 -4.60
CA PRO A 104 -6.97 -1.44 -5.42
C PRO A 104 -7.13 -0.62 -6.71
N LEU A 105 -6.91 0.70 -6.63
CA LEU A 105 -6.98 1.59 -7.78
C LEU A 105 -5.86 1.29 -8.78
N MET A 106 -4.64 1.07 -8.28
CA MET A 106 -3.49 0.75 -9.12
C MET A 106 -3.63 -0.62 -9.80
N VAL A 107 -4.09 -1.65 -9.09
CA VAL A 107 -4.36 -2.97 -9.67
C VAL A 107 -5.41 -2.87 -10.78
N ARG A 108 -6.50 -2.13 -10.54
CA ARG A 108 -7.56 -1.93 -11.54
C ARG A 108 -7.03 -1.23 -12.79
N ALA A 109 -6.23 -0.18 -12.63
CA ALA A 109 -5.63 0.54 -13.75
C ALA A 109 -4.70 -0.36 -14.60
N ILE A 110 -3.82 -1.12 -13.95
CA ILE A 110 -2.87 -2.02 -14.65
C ILE A 110 -3.62 -3.16 -15.34
N ARG A 111 -4.64 -3.74 -14.68
CA ARG A 111 -5.44 -4.82 -15.24
C ARG A 111 -6.16 -4.39 -16.51
N LEU A 112 -6.72 -3.18 -16.54
CA LEU A 112 -7.34 -2.61 -17.74
C LEU A 112 -6.35 -2.52 -18.90
N SER A 113 -5.09 -2.17 -18.64
CA SER A 113 -4.04 -2.16 -19.67
C SER A 113 -3.74 -3.56 -20.21
N PHE A 114 -3.75 -4.60 -19.37
CA PHE A 114 -3.55 -5.98 -19.82
C PHE A 114 -4.73 -6.54 -20.60
N GLU A 115 -5.97 -6.17 -20.25
CA GLU A 115 -7.18 -6.63 -20.95
C GLU A 115 -7.42 -5.87 -22.27
N ALA A 116 -6.84 -4.68 -22.41
CA ALA A 116 -6.91 -3.89 -23.65
C ALA A 116 -5.95 -4.38 -24.76
N THR A 117 -5.06 -5.33 -24.46
CA THR A 117 -4.12 -5.94 -25.42
C THR A 117 -4.64 -7.29 -25.90
#